data_AF-A0A067D3Y9-F1
#
_entry.id   AF-A0A067D3Y9-F1
#
_cell.length_a   1.000
_cell.length_b   1.000
_cell.length_c   1.000
_cell.angle_alpha   90.00
_cell.angle_beta   90.00
_cell.angle_gamma   90.00
#
_symmetry.space_group_name_H-M   'P 1'
#
loop_
_entity.id
_entity.type
_entity.pdbx_description
1 polymer ?
#
loop_
_entity_poly.entity_id
_entity_poly.type
_entity_poly.pdbx_seq_one_letter_code
_entity_poly.pdbx_strand_id
1 'polypeptide(L)'
;MASASSVSRLVVIIILINVGAISDATISVTTSAAGLLSSPIQLEREALLATGWWVNNWATTGNYTSDHCKWTGISCNSAGSVIGVSLLWYENDNIIGELGRFKFSCFPNLRSFKIRSNYLLSGSIPSEITVLSTIRTLELTSNNLTGKLPNFTVTYYIFYKIVLMLSAGVCFYNAEEVCAVRT
;
A
#
# COMPACT_ATOMS: atom_id res chain seq x y z
N MET A 1 39.74 -26.80 -15.69
CA MET A 1 38.79 -26.91 -16.81
C MET A 1 37.37 -26.85 -16.24
N ALA A 2 36.53 -26.03 -16.89
CA ALA A 2 35.09 -25.75 -16.77
C ALA A 2 34.17 -26.78 -16.04
N SER A 3 32.96 -26.46 -15.55
CA SER A 3 32.17 -25.23 -15.30
C SER A 3 30.84 -25.63 -14.64
N ALA A 4 30.16 -24.65 -13.99
CA ALA A 4 28.70 -24.41 -13.87
C ALA A 4 27.78 -25.51 -13.25
N SER A 5 26.75 -25.24 -12.43
CA SER A 5 26.02 -24.02 -12.03
C SER A 5 25.17 -24.25 -10.74
N SER A 6 25.00 -23.17 -9.96
CA SER A 6 24.20 -22.98 -8.74
C SER A 6 22.68 -23.00 -8.95
N VAL A 7 21.88 -23.50 -7.98
CA VAL A 7 20.72 -22.75 -7.42
C VAL A 7 20.44 -23.14 -5.94
N SER A 8 20.47 -22.11 -5.10
CA SER A 8 19.97 -21.90 -3.72
C SER A 8 18.68 -22.62 -3.27
N ARG A 9 18.58 -22.94 -1.97
CA ARG A 9 17.55 -22.42 -1.04
C ARG A 9 17.73 -22.95 0.38
N LEU A 10 18.36 -22.12 1.22
CA LEU A 10 18.34 -22.22 2.67
C LEU A 10 16.89 -22.07 3.18
N VAL A 11 16.66 -22.63 4.38
CA VAL A 11 15.45 -22.55 5.23
C VAL A 11 14.39 -23.60 4.91
N VAL A 12 14.48 -24.77 5.54
CA VAL A 12 13.46 -25.36 6.46
C VAL A 12 14.09 -26.58 7.14
N ILE A 13 14.81 -26.35 8.24
CA ILE A 13 15.06 -27.34 9.30
C ILE A 13 15.01 -26.46 10.56
N ILE A 14 14.05 -26.58 11.49
CA ILE A 14 14.07 -27.50 12.64
C ILE A 14 12.70 -27.35 13.33
N ILE A 15 11.88 -28.40 13.40
CA ILE A 15 11.06 -28.69 14.59
C ILE A 15 11.05 -30.22 14.76
N LEU A 16 12.04 -30.73 15.50
CA LEU A 16 12.06 -32.11 15.97
C LEU A 16 11.22 -32.21 17.26
N ILE A 17 10.09 -32.90 17.12
CA ILE A 17 9.42 -33.82 18.06
C ILE A 17 9.84 -33.70 19.53
N ASN A 18 8.87 -33.32 20.37
CA ASN A 18 8.72 -33.87 21.71
C ASN A 18 7.23 -34.09 21.96
N VAL A 19 6.72 -35.27 21.60
CA VAL A 19 5.43 -35.75 22.10
C VAL A 19 5.70 -37.00 22.93
N GLY A 20 5.73 -36.80 24.25
CA GLY A 20 5.59 -37.87 25.21
C GLY A 20 4.16 -38.40 25.19
N ALA A 21 4.06 -39.72 25.15
CA ALA A 21 2.90 -40.59 25.39
C ALA A 21 1.55 -39.92 25.67
N ILE A 22 0.63 -40.03 24.70
CA ILE A 22 -0.81 -40.06 24.95
C ILE A 22 -1.42 -41.18 24.11
N SER A 23 -2.27 -41.98 24.76
CA SER A 23 -2.83 -43.24 24.29
C SER A 23 -3.70 -43.11 23.05
N ASP A 24 -3.71 -44.20 22.29
CA ASP A 24 -4.36 -44.44 21.01
C ASP A 24 -5.84 -43.99 20.97
N ALA A 25 -6.06 -42.76 20.54
CA ALA A 25 -7.30 -42.32 19.93
C ALA A 25 -6.89 -41.70 18.61
N THR A 26 -7.27 -42.34 17.51
CA THR A 26 -7.13 -41.80 16.15
C THR A 26 -7.94 -40.52 16.03
N ILE A 27 -7.36 -39.39 16.45
CA ILE A 27 -7.85 -38.07 16.09
C ILE A 27 -7.42 -37.90 14.64
N SER A 28 -8.34 -38.20 13.72
CA SER A 28 -8.24 -37.78 12.33
C SER A 28 -8.30 -36.26 12.30
N VAL A 29 -7.19 -35.59 12.62
CA VAL A 29 -7.03 -34.18 12.33
C VAL A 29 -6.88 -34.10 10.82
N THR A 30 -8.01 -33.99 10.12
CA THR A 30 -8.02 -33.41 8.79
C THR A 30 -7.62 -31.95 8.97
N THR A 31 -6.32 -31.68 9.07
CA THR A 31 -5.80 -30.34 8.88
C THR A 31 -6.01 -30.01 7.41
N SER A 32 -7.19 -29.49 7.07
CA SER A 32 -7.31 -28.69 5.87
C SER A 32 -6.40 -27.49 6.08
N ALA A 33 -5.21 -27.50 5.49
CA ALA A 33 -4.35 -26.33 5.34
C ALA A 33 -4.98 -25.29 4.37
N ALA A 34 -6.29 -25.06 4.54
CA ALA A 34 -7.13 -24.17 3.75
C ALA A 34 -7.58 -22.94 4.58
N GLY A 35 -6.82 -22.59 5.62
CA GLY A 35 -6.90 -21.31 6.32
C GLY A 35 -5.48 -20.81 6.57
N LEU A 36 -5.07 -19.57 6.27
CA LEU A 36 -5.77 -18.39 5.79
C LEU A 36 -4.79 -17.64 4.87
N LEU A 37 -4.81 -17.88 3.56
CA LEU A 37 -4.27 -16.89 2.64
C LEU A 37 -5.46 -16.06 2.18
N SER A 38 -5.59 -14.85 2.73
CA SER A 38 -6.51 -13.87 2.15
C SER A 38 -6.11 -13.68 0.67
N SER A 39 -7.12 -13.68 -0.21
CA SER A 39 -6.84 -13.43 -1.63
C SER A 39 -6.17 -12.06 -1.79
N PRO A 40 -5.32 -11.85 -2.83
CA PRO A 40 -4.71 -10.53 -3.05
C PRO A 40 -5.71 -9.38 -3.09
N ILE A 41 -6.90 -9.61 -3.66
CA ILE A 41 -8.02 -8.65 -3.72
C ILE A 41 -8.57 -8.35 -2.32
N GLN A 42 -8.65 -9.36 -1.45
CA GLN A 42 -9.09 -9.19 -0.07
C GLN A 42 -8.04 -8.43 0.75
N LEU A 43 -6.75 -8.67 0.52
CA LEU A 43 -5.65 -7.90 1.12
C LEU A 43 -5.70 -6.42 0.71
N GLU A 44 -5.90 -6.13 -0.57
CA GLU A 44 -6.07 -4.75 -1.06
C GLU A 44 -7.24 -4.06 -0.35
N ARG A 45 -8.39 -4.74 -0.26
CA ARG A 45 -9.57 -4.23 0.45
C ARG A 45 -9.30 -3.95 1.92
N GLU A 46 -8.71 -4.90 2.64
CA GLU A 46 -8.40 -4.76 4.07
C GLU A 46 -7.39 -3.63 4.31
N ALA A 47 -6.39 -3.50 3.43
CA ALA A 47 -5.43 -2.40 3.47
C ALA A 47 -6.10 -1.04 3.24
N LEU A 48 -7.06 -0.94 2.32
CA LEU A 48 -7.85 0.29 2.11
C LEU A 48 -8.72 0.62 3.33
N LEU A 49 -9.37 -0.38 3.97
CA LEU A 49 -10.18 -0.15 5.17
C LEU A 49 -9.33 0.32 6.36
N ALA A 50 -8.14 -0.27 6.52
CA ALA A 50 -7.23 0.06 7.61
C ALA A 50 -6.76 1.54 7.61
N THR A 51 -6.82 2.22 6.46
CA THR A 51 -6.52 3.66 6.38
C THR A 51 -7.56 4.52 7.11
N GLY A 52 -8.83 4.06 7.14
CA GLY A 52 -9.96 4.84 7.61
C GLY A 52 -10.43 5.94 6.65
N TRP A 53 -9.89 6.04 5.43
CA TRP A 53 -10.19 7.14 4.51
C TRP A 53 -11.55 7.01 3.78
N TRP A 54 -12.19 5.85 3.84
CA TRP A 54 -13.47 5.58 3.16
C TRP A 54 -14.64 5.35 4.14
N VAL A 55 -14.49 5.76 5.40
CA VAL A 55 -15.46 5.46 6.47
C VAL A 55 -16.77 6.26 6.32
N ASN A 56 -16.74 7.43 5.69
CA ASN A 56 -17.87 8.39 5.68
C ASN A 56 -18.36 8.80 4.28
N ASN A 57 -17.62 8.49 3.21
CA ASN A 57 -17.96 8.91 1.84
C ASN A 57 -18.68 7.82 1.03
N TRP A 58 -19.64 7.17 1.68
CA TRP A 58 -20.41 6.11 1.07
C TRP A 58 -21.81 6.65 0.79
N ALA A 59 -22.22 6.58 -0.48
CA ALA A 59 -23.56 6.93 -0.90
C ALA A 59 -24.58 6.26 0.03
N THR A 60 -25.29 7.11 0.79
CA THR A 60 -26.62 6.90 1.36
C THR A 60 -27.03 5.45 1.60
N THR A 61 -27.08 5.07 2.88
CA THR A 61 -27.93 4.01 3.46
C THR A 61 -27.66 2.57 3.01
N GLY A 62 -27.14 1.75 3.93
CA GLY A 62 -27.22 0.29 3.84
C GLY A 62 -26.04 -0.43 3.18
N ASN A 63 -25.40 -1.27 4.00
CA ASN A 63 -24.61 -2.45 3.64
C ASN A 63 -23.21 -2.22 3.07
N TYR A 64 -22.22 -2.56 3.90
CA TYR A 64 -20.79 -2.63 3.62
C TYR A 64 -20.50 -3.32 2.29
N THR A 65 -20.38 -2.56 1.19
CA THR A 65 -20.07 -3.12 -0.12
C THR A 65 -18.74 -3.87 -0.01
N SER A 66 -18.79 -5.19 -0.20
CA SER A 66 -17.61 -6.06 -0.15
C SER A 66 -16.64 -5.79 -1.31
N ASP A 67 -17.10 -5.04 -2.31
CA ASP A 67 -16.39 -4.71 -3.53
C ASP A 67 -15.78 -3.31 -3.45
N HIS A 68 -14.47 -3.26 -3.19
CA HIS A 68 -13.71 -2.02 -3.07
C HIS A 68 -13.59 -1.25 -4.39
N CYS A 69 -13.78 -1.90 -5.53
CA CYS A 69 -13.70 -1.26 -6.84
C CYS A 69 -14.86 -0.30 -7.11
N LYS A 70 -15.90 -0.34 -6.27
CA LYS A 70 -17.04 0.59 -6.29
C LYS A 70 -16.85 1.80 -5.37
N TRP A 71 -15.76 1.85 -4.61
CA TRP A 71 -15.53 2.95 -3.67
C TRP A 71 -15.10 4.21 -4.42
N THR A 72 -15.56 5.36 -3.94
CA THR A 72 -15.19 6.66 -4.51
C THR A 72 -13.67 6.78 -4.61
N GLY A 73 -13.19 7.12 -5.81
CA GLY A 73 -11.77 7.32 -6.06
C GLY A 73 -10.96 6.04 -6.23
N ILE A 74 -11.55 4.84 -6.14
CA ILE A 74 -10.86 3.59 -6.44
C ILE A 74 -11.09 3.21 -7.90
N SER A 75 -10.02 2.77 -8.57
CA SER A 75 -10.08 2.19 -9.91
C SER A 75 -9.39 0.83 -9.91
N CYS A 76 -10.06 -0.16 -10.48
CA CYS A 76 -9.55 -1.53 -10.60
C CYS A 76 -9.33 -1.94 -12.06
N ASN A 77 -8.49 -2.94 -12.26
CA ASN A 77 -8.39 -3.64 -13.55
C ASN A 77 -9.54 -4.67 -13.71
N SER A 78 -9.56 -5.38 -14.84
CA SER A 78 -10.57 -6.42 -15.11
C SER A 78 -10.54 -7.62 -14.16
N ALA A 79 -9.44 -7.82 -13.42
CA ALA A 79 -9.31 -8.85 -12.40
C ALA A 79 -9.74 -8.36 -11.01
N GLY A 80 -10.20 -7.12 -10.86
CA GLY A 80 -10.62 -6.54 -9.58
C GLY A 80 -9.46 -6.12 -8.67
N SER A 81 -8.24 -5.97 -9.20
CA SER A 81 -7.10 -5.44 -8.43
C SER A 81 -6.93 -3.94 -8.65
N VAL A 82 -6.60 -3.23 -7.58
CA VAL A 82 -6.49 -1.76 -7.57
C VAL A 82 -5.34 -1.30 -8.46
N ILE A 83 -5.68 -0.44 -9.41
CA ILE A 83 -4.72 0.24 -10.30
C ILE A 83 -4.68 1.76 -10.08
N GLY A 84 -5.69 2.31 -9.39
CA GLY A 84 -5.82 3.74 -9.17
C GLY A 84 -6.45 4.07 -7.84
N VAL A 85 -5.88 5.04 -7.14
CA VAL A 85 -6.49 5.74 -6.00
C VAL A 85 -6.46 7.23 -6.31
N SER A 86 -7.62 7.90 -6.21
CA SER A 86 -7.78 9.32 -6.46
C SER A 86 -8.75 9.91 -5.46
N LEU A 87 -8.26 10.64 -4.46
CA LEU A 87 -9.11 11.30 -3.46
C LEU A 87 -8.82 12.78 -3.36
N LEU A 88 -9.90 13.54 -3.41
CA LEU A 88 -9.93 15.00 -3.35
C LEU A 88 -10.72 15.41 -2.12
N TRP A 89 -10.35 16.52 -1.48
CA TRP A 89 -10.96 16.96 -0.22
C TRP A 89 -12.49 16.96 -0.29
N TYR A 90 -13.08 17.63 -1.29
CA TYR A 90 -14.53 17.76 -1.47
C TYR A 90 -15.23 16.43 -1.80
N GLU A 91 -14.48 15.45 -2.30
CA GLU A 91 -15.02 14.12 -2.56
C GLU A 91 -15.02 13.33 -1.28
N ASN A 92 -14.07 13.56 -0.37
CA ASN A 92 -13.85 12.70 0.77
C ASN A 92 -13.38 13.54 1.97
N ASP A 93 -14.29 14.39 2.49
CA ASP A 93 -14.06 15.43 3.53
C ASP A 93 -13.48 14.91 4.86
N ASN A 94 -13.14 13.62 4.94
CA ASN A 94 -12.78 12.89 6.15
C ASN A 94 -11.36 12.30 6.13
N ILE A 95 -10.52 12.62 5.14
CA ILE A 95 -9.13 12.12 5.16
C ILE A 95 -8.34 12.85 6.25
N ILE A 96 -8.27 12.20 7.40
CA ILE A 96 -7.53 12.62 8.58
C ILE A 96 -6.54 11.52 8.95
N GLY A 97 -5.33 11.92 9.32
CA GLY A 97 -4.29 11.02 9.81
C GLY A 97 -3.06 11.01 8.93
N GLU A 98 -2.31 9.91 8.95
CA GLU A 98 -1.01 9.84 8.28
C GLU A 98 -1.04 9.06 6.96
N LEU A 99 -0.29 9.53 5.97
CA LEU A 99 -0.07 8.82 4.71
C LEU A 99 0.54 7.41 4.93
N GLY A 100 1.34 7.23 5.99
CA GLY A 100 1.92 5.94 6.37
C GLY A 100 0.95 4.82 6.74
N ARG A 101 -0.34 5.15 6.91
CA ARG A 101 -1.40 4.15 7.05
C ARG A 101 -1.70 3.43 5.74
N PHE A 102 -1.42 4.06 4.60
CA PHE A 102 -1.59 3.44 3.29
C PHE A 102 -0.45 2.45 3.01
N LYS A 103 -0.75 1.15 3.05
CA LYS A 103 0.23 0.08 2.84
C LYS A 103 0.44 -0.17 1.34
N PHE A 104 1.34 0.61 0.73
CA PHE A 104 1.66 0.49 -0.70
C PHE A 104 2.04 -0.93 -1.15
N SER A 105 2.68 -1.72 -0.28
CA SER A 105 3.04 -3.12 -0.56
C SER A 105 1.84 -4.04 -0.83
N CYS A 106 0.63 -3.67 -0.41
CA CYS A 106 -0.59 -4.42 -0.69
C CYS A 106 -1.12 -4.20 -2.11
N PHE A 107 -0.60 -3.20 -2.86
CA PHE A 107 -1.13 -2.78 -4.17
C PHE A 107 -0.09 -2.94 -5.28
N PRO A 108 0.31 -4.17 -5.65
CA PRO A 108 1.39 -4.41 -6.61
C PRO A 108 1.08 -3.94 -8.04
N ASN A 109 -0.19 -3.70 -8.35
CA ASN A 109 -0.64 -3.24 -9.67
C ASN A 109 -0.92 -1.73 -9.72
N LEU A 110 -0.64 -0.98 -8.65
CA LEU A 110 -0.97 0.44 -8.54
C LEU A 110 -0.22 1.25 -9.60
N ARG A 111 -0.97 2.01 -10.41
CA ARG A 111 -0.44 2.86 -11.49
C ARG A 111 -0.62 4.34 -11.21
N SER A 112 -1.69 4.70 -10.51
CA SER A 112 -2.00 6.10 -10.18
C SER A 112 -2.35 6.23 -8.71
N PHE A 113 -1.68 7.13 -7.99
CA PHE A 113 -2.00 7.47 -6.62
C PHE A 113 -2.05 9.00 -6.49
N LYS A 114 -3.26 9.53 -6.36
CA LYS A 114 -3.53 10.97 -6.30
C LYS A 114 -4.31 11.28 -5.06
N ILE A 115 -3.70 11.98 -4.11
CA ILE A 115 -4.37 12.48 -2.91
C ILE A 115 -4.04 13.96 -2.85
N ARG A 116 -4.98 14.83 -3.18
CA ARG A 116 -4.72 16.28 -3.19
C ARG A 116 -5.74 17.06 -2.39
N SER A 117 -5.28 18.20 -1.87
CA SER A 117 -6.08 19.14 -1.09
C SER A 117 -6.58 18.62 0.26
N ASN A 118 -6.03 17.51 0.77
CA ASN A 118 -6.40 16.97 2.09
C ASN A 118 -5.47 17.54 3.16
N TYR A 119 -5.75 18.76 3.62
CA TYR A 119 -4.91 19.51 4.56
C TYR A 119 -4.76 18.86 5.95
N LEU A 120 -5.60 17.89 6.31
CA LEU A 120 -5.50 17.10 7.55
C LEU A 120 -4.73 15.78 7.38
N LEU A 121 -4.30 15.45 6.15
CA LEU A 121 -3.40 14.32 5.87
C LEU A 121 -1.96 14.75 6.11
N SER A 122 -1.28 14.06 7.01
CA SER A 122 0.08 14.37 7.47
C SER A 122 1.01 13.15 7.46
N GLY A 123 2.15 13.25 8.13
CA GLY A 123 3.16 12.21 8.19
C GLY A 123 4.09 12.21 6.97
N SER A 124 4.94 11.20 6.90
CA SER A 124 5.96 11.06 5.85
C SER A 124 5.53 10.16 4.70
N ILE A 125 6.19 10.33 3.55
CA ILE A 125 6.05 9.40 2.43
C ILE A 125 6.72 8.07 2.81
N PRO A 126 5.98 6.95 2.87
CA PRO A 126 6.53 5.65 3.23
C PRO A 126 7.52 5.14 2.19
N SER A 127 8.59 4.45 2.63
CA SER A 127 9.63 3.93 1.73
C SER A 127 9.13 2.82 0.81
N GLU A 128 8.01 2.19 1.13
CA GLU A 128 7.33 1.20 0.30
C GLU A 128 6.93 1.75 -1.08
N ILE A 129 6.80 3.06 -1.23
CA ILE A 129 6.54 3.67 -2.55
C ILE A 129 7.70 3.44 -3.54
N THR A 130 8.91 3.23 -3.02
CA THR A 130 10.13 3.05 -3.85
C THR A 130 10.14 1.72 -4.60
N VAL A 131 9.39 0.72 -4.12
CA VAL A 131 9.35 -0.62 -4.71
C VAL A 131 8.17 -0.82 -5.67
N LEU A 132 7.31 0.19 -5.85
CA LEU A 132 6.20 0.15 -6.80
C LEU A 132 6.67 0.33 -8.24
N SER A 133 7.02 -0.76 -8.92
CA SER A 133 7.49 -0.71 -10.31
C SER A 133 6.42 -0.27 -11.33
N THR A 134 5.14 -0.33 -10.97
CA THR A 134 4.01 -0.02 -11.87
C THR A 134 3.53 1.42 -11.77
N ILE A 135 3.97 2.16 -10.76
CA ILE A 135 3.48 3.53 -10.52
C ILE A 135 3.88 4.43 -11.69
N ARG A 136 2.90 5.11 -12.26
CA ARG A 136 3.08 6.05 -13.38
C ARG A 136 2.75 7.47 -12.96
N THR A 137 1.84 7.60 -12.00
CA THR A 137 1.32 8.86 -11.51
C THR A 137 1.27 8.88 -10.00
N LEU A 138 1.96 9.85 -9.42
CA LEU A 138 1.87 10.21 -8.01
C LEU A 138 1.44 11.68 -7.95
N GLU A 139 0.54 12.04 -7.05
CA GLU A 139 0.14 13.43 -6.82
C GLU A 139 -0.23 13.57 -5.35
N LEU A 140 0.56 14.32 -4.59
CA LEU A 140 0.38 14.51 -3.14
C LEU A 140 0.30 15.98 -2.74
N THR A 141 -0.14 16.81 -3.69
CA THR A 141 -0.12 18.27 -3.60
C THR A 141 -1.17 18.77 -2.61
N SER A 142 -0.90 19.92 -1.98
CA SER A 142 -1.83 20.54 -1.01
C SER A 142 -2.27 19.61 0.15
N ASN A 143 -1.35 18.81 0.68
CA ASN A 143 -1.50 18.08 1.95
C ASN A 143 -0.52 18.66 3.00
N ASN A 144 -0.55 18.14 4.23
CA ASN A 144 0.36 18.56 5.32
C ASN A 144 1.45 17.50 5.59
N LEU A 145 2.00 16.92 4.52
CA LEU A 145 3.03 15.88 4.60
C LEU A 145 4.39 16.48 4.97
N THR A 146 5.16 15.76 5.78
CA THR A 146 6.45 16.19 6.33
C THR A 146 7.48 15.06 6.26
N GLY A 147 8.72 15.32 6.67
CA GLY A 147 9.77 14.31 6.73
C GLY A 147 10.68 14.30 5.50
N LYS A 148 11.31 13.17 5.21
CA LYS A 148 12.29 13.02 4.12
C LYS A 148 11.68 12.23 2.97
N LEU A 149 12.07 12.57 1.74
CA LEU A 149 11.80 11.70 0.61
C LEU A 149 12.53 10.36 0.83
N PRO A 150 11.85 9.22 0.62
CA PRO A 150 12.53 7.94 0.67
C PRO A 150 13.57 7.84 -0.44
N ASN A 151 14.64 7.09 -0.19
CA ASN A 151 15.72 6.92 -1.16
C ASN A 151 15.24 5.99 -2.29
N PHE A 152 14.95 6.56 -3.44
CA PHE A 152 14.57 5.80 -4.63
C PHE A 152 15.83 5.18 -5.24
N THR A 153 15.99 3.86 -5.11
CA THR A 153 17.14 3.13 -5.66
C THR A 153 17.06 2.96 -7.19
N VAL A 154 15.98 3.42 -7.82
CA VAL A 154 15.75 3.36 -9.27
C VAL A 154 16.32 4.59 -9.99
N THR A 155 16.77 4.39 -11.24
CA THR A 155 17.38 5.38 -12.14
C THR A 155 16.80 6.78 -11.97
N TYR A 156 17.67 7.81 -11.96
CA TYR A 156 17.34 9.23 -11.83
C TYR A 156 16.02 9.67 -12.51
N TYR A 157 15.67 9.10 -13.66
CA TYR A 157 14.40 9.34 -14.35
C TYR A 157 13.14 9.11 -13.49
N ILE A 158 13.07 8.02 -12.71
CA ILE A 158 11.92 7.74 -11.84
C ILE A 158 11.92 8.68 -10.62
N PHE A 159 13.10 8.99 -10.08
CA PHE A 159 13.26 9.97 -9.00
C PHE A 159 12.77 11.37 -9.42
N TYR A 160 13.27 11.90 -10.55
CA TYR A 160 12.84 13.21 -11.06
C TYR A 160 11.36 13.21 -11.42
N LYS A 161 10.84 12.12 -11.98
CA LYS A 161 9.41 11.99 -12.28
C LYS A 161 8.55 12.04 -11.01
N ILE A 162 8.98 11.38 -9.92
CA ILE A 162 8.29 11.42 -8.62
C ILE A 162 8.39 12.81 -7.99
N VAL A 163 9.54 13.47 -8.03
CA VAL A 163 9.70 14.83 -7.49
C VAL A 163 8.84 15.85 -8.26
N LEU A 164 8.81 15.78 -9.60
CA LEU A 164 7.93 16.61 -10.43
C LEU A 164 6.44 16.37 -10.14
N MET A 165 6.10 15.16 -9.70
CA MET A 165 4.76 14.70 -9.34
C MET A 165 4.30 15.16 -7.96
N LEU A 166 5.21 15.63 -7.12
CA LEU A 166 4.93 16.14 -5.78
C LEU A 166 4.75 17.68 -5.75
N SER A 167 4.58 18.32 -6.91
CA SER A 167 4.65 19.79 -7.06
C SER A 167 3.70 20.58 -6.15
N ALA A 168 4.25 21.59 -5.46
CA ALA A 168 3.60 22.60 -4.61
C ALA A 168 2.91 22.07 -3.31
N GLY A 169 3.54 22.38 -2.18
CA GLY A 169 2.97 22.20 -0.84
C GLY A 169 3.51 21.03 -0.02
N VAL A 170 4.45 20.24 -0.55
CA VAL A 170 5.08 19.13 0.17
C VAL A 170 6.47 19.52 0.65
N CYS A 171 6.68 19.61 1.96
CA CYS A 171 7.98 20.02 2.54
C CYS A 171 8.86 18.81 2.81
N PHE A 172 10.01 18.70 2.11
CA PHE A 172 11.03 17.69 2.36
C PHE A 172 12.36 18.31 2.76
N TYR A 173 12.94 17.83 3.86
CA TYR A 173 14.12 18.44 4.49
C TYR A 173 15.47 18.20 3.78
N ASN A 174 15.52 17.45 2.65
CA ASN A 174 16.78 16.85 2.18
C ASN A 174 17.08 16.95 0.67
N ALA A 175 16.45 17.85 -0.07
CA ALA A 175 16.93 18.29 -1.38
C ALA A 175 16.57 19.78 -1.52
N GLU A 176 17.56 20.65 -1.34
CA GLU A 176 17.54 22.11 -1.52
C GLU A 176 16.24 22.82 -1.10
N GLU A 177 16.33 23.48 0.06
CA GLU A 177 15.35 24.37 0.69
C GLU A 177 14.31 25.02 -0.23
N VAL A 178 13.16 24.36 -0.45
CA VAL A 178 11.94 25.04 -0.87
C VAL A 178 10.73 24.32 -0.27
N CYS A 179 10.34 24.69 0.96
CA CYS A 179 8.91 24.66 1.25
C CYS A 179 8.28 25.67 0.28
N ALA A 180 7.54 25.20 -0.72
CA ALA A 180 6.75 26.09 -1.55
C ALA A 180 5.68 26.73 -0.64
N VAL A 181 5.94 27.98 -0.27
CA VAL A 181 5.06 28.84 0.51
C VAL A 181 3.70 28.88 -0.16
N ARG A 182 2.64 28.80 0.66
CA ARG A 182 1.25 29.07 0.27
C ARG A 182 1.19 30.29 -0.67
N THR A 183 0.72 30.09 -1.89
CA THR A 183 0.10 31.15 -2.69
C THR A 183 -1.35 30.78 -2.91
#